data_AF-A0A914E9S3-F1
#
_entry.id   AF-A0A914E9S3-F1
#
_cell.length_a   1.000
_cell.length_b   1.000
_cell.length_c   1.000
_cell.angle_alpha   90.00
_cell.angle_beta   90.00
_cell.angle_gamma   90.00
#
_symmetry.space_group_name_H-M   'P 1'
#
loop_
_entity.id
_entity.type
_entity.pdbx_description
1 polymer ?
#
loop_
_entity_poly.entity_id
_entity_poly.type
_entity_poly.pdbx_seq_one_letter_code
_entity_poly.pdbx_strand_id
1 'polypeptide(L)'
;MKLERVRRKSKVHVPTPEVPSPAFPQSIGPTSTESVIKSPIQDSPCSSASRISDKKQFINVQPLEQKIKDILSQSPTSLTLAPGIRLTFLQQLCFHFPLFYDEVKSKQPVIVTTVFNRFRHFQFIQRWWLELAKLLMKCEQFAQLNFEDKWLLYKHAWLVFFKLERYFSSIQVFGTSYNDNRILYDDTTALDYSHPDLTVAEFETLEKREQWKNLMMPILEKYIKSIVNPMKALQISQFELIYMLAQVLWTSQCKI
;
A
#
# COMPACT_ATOMS: atom_id res chain seq x y z
N MET A 1 21.72 51.90 -36.79
CA MET A 1 20.76 52.25 -35.71
C MET A 1 20.55 51.03 -34.82
N LYS A 2 21.27 50.93 -33.69
CA LYS A 2 21.13 49.87 -32.69
C LYS A 2 20.47 50.49 -31.45
N LEU A 3 19.36 49.93 -31.00
CA LEU A 3 18.61 50.36 -29.82
C LEU A 3 18.94 49.42 -28.65
N GLU A 4 19.80 49.87 -27.76
CA GLU A 4 20.12 49.22 -26.48
C GLU A 4 19.08 49.61 -25.42
N ARG A 5 18.30 48.63 -24.94
CA ARG A 5 17.37 48.79 -23.82
C ARG A 5 18.07 48.47 -22.51
N VAL A 6 18.41 49.51 -21.76
CA VAL A 6 18.87 49.43 -20.36
C VAL A 6 17.67 49.19 -19.44
N ARG A 7 17.61 48.01 -18.79
CA ARG A 7 16.64 47.70 -17.73
C ARG A 7 17.32 47.92 -16.36
N ARG A 8 16.98 49.04 -15.70
CA ARG A 8 17.28 49.25 -14.27
C ARG A 8 16.32 48.41 -13.43
N LYS A 9 16.86 47.52 -12.58
CA LYS A 9 16.10 46.84 -11.50
C LYS A 9 16.42 47.54 -10.19
N SER A 10 15.44 48.25 -9.62
CA SER A 10 15.50 48.75 -8.25
C SER A 10 15.18 47.61 -7.28
N LYS A 11 16.13 47.25 -6.42
CA LYS A 11 15.91 46.33 -5.28
C LYS A 11 15.24 47.11 -4.16
N VAL A 12 13.99 46.78 -3.84
CA VAL A 12 13.32 47.20 -2.61
C VAL A 12 13.74 46.22 -1.52
N HIS A 13 14.39 46.75 -0.47
CA HIS A 13 14.79 46.01 0.71
C HIS A 13 13.59 45.94 1.66
N VAL A 14 13.04 44.74 1.87
CA VAL A 14 11.99 44.47 2.86
C VAL A 14 12.68 43.89 4.11
N PRO A 15 12.58 44.54 5.29
CA PRO A 15 13.18 44.01 6.51
C PRO A 15 12.41 42.78 6.99
N THR A 16 13.15 41.73 7.32
CA THR A 16 12.63 40.47 7.87
C THR A 16 12.39 40.63 9.37
N PRO A 17 11.22 40.22 9.92
CA PRO A 17 11.00 40.23 11.35
C PRO A 17 11.78 39.09 12.04
N GLU A 18 12.53 39.44 13.08
CA GLU A 18 13.24 38.52 13.97
C GLU A 18 12.24 37.62 14.72
N VAL A 19 12.40 36.30 14.59
CA VAL A 19 11.69 35.30 15.38
C VAL A 19 12.64 34.81 16.48
N PRO A 20 12.25 34.86 17.77
CA PRO A 20 13.11 34.42 18.87
C PRO A 20 13.28 32.89 18.86
N SER A 21 14.53 32.43 18.96
CA SER A 21 14.87 31.01 19.09
C SER A 21 14.42 30.43 20.42
N PRO A 22 13.88 29.21 20.46
CA PRO A 22 13.57 28.51 21.70
C PRO A 22 14.84 28.00 22.37
N ALA A 23 14.93 28.23 23.68
CA ALA A 23 16.00 27.77 24.55
C ALA A 23 16.02 26.23 24.66
N PHE A 24 17.21 25.64 24.44
CA PHE A 24 17.50 24.24 24.75
C PHE A 24 17.77 24.08 26.25
N PRO A 25 17.13 23.13 26.95
CA PRO A 25 17.61 22.69 28.26
C PRO A 25 18.84 21.78 28.10
N GLN A 26 19.79 22.01 29.01
CA GLN A 26 21.10 21.39 29.06
C GLN A 26 21.06 19.93 29.51
N SER A 27 22.05 19.21 28.99
CA SER A 27 22.60 17.90 29.38
C SER A 27 22.53 17.57 30.88
N ILE A 28 22.03 16.36 31.20
CA ILE A 28 22.34 15.65 32.44
C ILE A 28 23.04 14.36 32.04
N GLY A 29 24.26 14.18 32.58
CA GLY A 29 25.13 13.02 32.37
C GLY A 29 24.66 11.74 33.07
N PRO A 30 25.43 10.64 32.91
CA PRO A 30 24.93 9.27 33.08
C PRO A 30 25.02 8.81 34.53
N THR A 31 24.03 8.03 34.97
CA THR A 31 24.15 7.22 36.19
C THR A 31 23.97 5.75 35.82
N SER A 32 25.07 5.02 35.94
CA SER A 32 25.17 3.56 35.92
C SER A 32 24.66 2.97 37.23
N THR A 33 23.75 2.00 37.14
CA THR A 33 23.63 0.95 38.18
C THR A 33 23.16 -0.34 37.53
N GLU A 34 24.03 -1.33 37.62
CA GLU A 34 23.79 -2.73 37.33
C GLU A 34 22.73 -3.30 38.28
N SER A 35 21.83 -4.14 37.76
CA SER A 35 21.27 -5.23 38.57
C SER A 35 20.92 -6.42 37.68
N VAL A 36 21.84 -7.38 37.70
CA VAL A 36 21.67 -8.76 37.26
C VAL A 36 20.63 -9.44 38.15
N ILE A 37 19.56 -9.99 37.58
CA ILE A 37 18.76 -11.04 38.24
C ILE A 37 18.56 -12.19 37.26
N LYS A 38 19.10 -13.33 37.67
CA LYS A 38 19.05 -14.64 37.00
C LYS A 38 17.67 -15.29 37.19
N SER A 39 17.30 -16.09 36.21
CA SER A 39 16.12 -16.97 36.11
C SER A 39 15.94 -17.92 37.30
N PRO A 40 14.78 -18.59 37.37
CA PRO A 40 14.84 -20.05 37.26
C PRO A 40 13.82 -20.66 36.31
N ILE A 41 14.32 -21.65 35.58
CA ILE A 41 13.63 -22.66 34.78
C ILE A 41 12.86 -23.59 35.73
N GLN A 42 11.61 -23.94 35.39
CA GLN A 42 10.99 -25.19 35.82
C GLN A 42 10.45 -25.92 34.60
N ASP A 43 11.11 -27.03 34.28
CA ASP A 43 10.62 -28.08 33.41
C ASP A 43 9.50 -28.86 34.11
N SER A 44 8.42 -29.16 33.39
CA SER A 44 7.79 -30.48 33.45
C SER A 44 6.92 -30.74 32.21
N PRO A 45 6.81 -32.01 31.77
CA PRO A 45 6.52 -32.35 30.39
C PRO A 45 5.10 -32.91 30.17
N CYS A 46 4.77 -33.07 28.89
CA CYS A 46 4.02 -34.19 28.32
C CYS A 46 2.64 -33.89 27.73
N SER A 47 2.55 -34.25 26.44
CA SER A 47 1.39 -34.86 25.79
C SER A 47 0.19 -33.98 25.42
N SER A 48 0.30 -33.36 24.25
CA SER A 48 -0.59 -33.79 23.16
C SER A 48 0.17 -33.75 21.83
N ALA A 49 0.59 -34.93 21.39
CA ALA A 49 1.03 -35.15 20.03
C ALA A 49 -0.17 -34.95 19.10
N SER A 50 -0.48 -33.71 18.71
CA SER A 50 -1.30 -33.47 17.54
C SER A 50 -0.44 -33.78 16.33
N ARG A 51 -0.66 -34.95 15.72
CA ARG A 51 -0.20 -35.25 14.36
C ARG A 51 -0.69 -34.11 13.46
N ILE A 52 0.21 -33.22 13.08
CA ILE A 52 -0.06 -32.17 12.10
C ILE A 52 -0.21 -32.88 10.77
N SER A 53 -1.46 -33.19 10.43
CA SER A 53 -1.85 -33.66 9.12
C SER A 53 -1.50 -32.58 8.10
N ASP A 54 -0.81 -32.97 7.03
CA ASP A 54 -0.56 -32.22 5.78
C ASP A 54 -1.88 -31.78 5.11
N LYS A 55 -2.69 -30.96 5.78
CA LYS A 55 -3.89 -30.38 5.19
C LYS A 55 -3.47 -29.16 4.40
N LYS A 56 -3.31 -29.35 3.09
CA LYS A 56 -3.40 -28.26 2.10
C LYS A 56 -4.68 -27.48 2.41
N GLN A 57 -4.54 -26.33 3.05
CA GLN A 57 -5.66 -25.49 3.41
C GLN A 57 -6.07 -24.71 2.15
N PHE A 58 -7.01 -25.25 1.40
CA PHE A 58 -7.60 -24.55 0.27
C PHE A 58 -8.45 -23.41 0.81
N ILE A 59 -8.11 -22.17 0.46
CA ILE A 59 -8.93 -21.02 0.83
C ILE A 59 -10.08 -20.92 -0.18
N ASN A 60 -11.31 -21.12 0.30
CA ASN A 60 -12.49 -20.97 -0.54
C ASN A 60 -12.75 -19.48 -0.83
N VAL A 61 -12.52 -19.06 -2.07
CA VAL A 61 -12.71 -17.67 -2.52
C VAL A 61 -14.13 -17.36 -2.98
N GLN A 62 -14.99 -18.38 -3.16
CA GLN A 62 -16.36 -18.21 -3.66
C GLN A 62 -17.21 -17.24 -2.82
N PRO A 63 -17.18 -17.28 -1.47
CA PRO A 63 -17.95 -16.32 -0.67
C PRO A 63 -17.50 -14.88 -0.86
N LEU A 64 -16.21 -14.65 -1.14
CA LEU A 64 -15.69 -13.32 -1.41
C LEU A 64 -16.07 -12.84 -2.81
N GLU A 65 -15.95 -13.73 -3.81
CA GLU A 65 -16.40 -13.46 -5.17
C GLU A 65 -17.87 -13.05 -5.19
N GLN A 66 -18.74 -13.79 -4.48
CA GLN A 66 -20.16 -13.46 -4.41
C GLN A 66 -20.38 -12.08 -3.77
N LYS A 67 -19.73 -11.76 -2.65
CA LYS A 67 -19.83 -10.43 -2.02
C LYS A 67 -19.41 -9.30 -2.96
N ILE A 68 -18.36 -9.50 -3.77
CA ILE A 68 -17.94 -8.51 -4.76
C ILE A 68 -19.01 -8.36 -5.84
N LYS A 69 -19.54 -9.47 -6.37
CA LYS A 69 -20.62 -9.45 -7.37
C LYS A 69 -21.88 -8.76 -6.84
N ASP A 70 -22.23 -9.00 -5.59
CA ASP A 70 -23.36 -8.34 -4.93
C ASP A 70 -23.15 -6.82 -4.88
N ILE A 71 -21.93 -6.35 -4.57
CA ILE A 71 -21.58 -4.90 -4.61
C ILE A 71 -21.71 -4.34 -6.02
N LEU A 72 -21.16 -5.03 -7.03
CA LEU A 72 -21.18 -4.57 -8.43
C LEU A 72 -22.58 -4.58 -9.07
N SER A 73 -23.50 -5.36 -8.50
CA SER A 73 -24.90 -5.45 -8.94
C SER A 73 -25.80 -4.36 -8.38
N GLN A 74 -25.29 -3.55 -7.44
CA GLN A 74 -26.05 -2.45 -6.85
C GLN A 74 -26.34 -1.34 -7.87
N SER A 75 -27.43 -0.61 -7.64
CA SER A 75 -27.77 0.57 -8.44
C SER A 75 -26.73 1.67 -8.28
N PRO A 76 -26.47 2.47 -9.34
CA PRO A 76 -25.53 3.58 -9.26
C PRO A 76 -25.91 4.56 -8.14
N THR A 77 -24.93 4.92 -7.31
CA THR A 77 -25.07 6.05 -6.39
C THR A 77 -24.57 7.29 -7.11
N SER A 78 -25.47 8.15 -7.60
CA SER A 78 -25.05 9.38 -8.28
C SER A 78 -24.63 10.44 -7.27
N LEU A 79 -23.42 10.97 -7.41
CA LEU A 79 -22.96 12.14 -6.67
C LEU A 79 -23.16 13.37 -7.55
N THR A 80 -24.22 14.14 -7.28
CA THR A 80 -24.47 15.42 -7.95
C THR A 80 -24.02 16.55 -7.02
N LEU A 81 -22.92 17.23 -7.36
CA LEU A 81 -22.43 18.37 -6.55
C LEU A 81 -23.40 19.55 -6.58
N ALA A 82 -24.00 19.79 -7.75
CA ALA A 82 -25.01 20.80 -7.99
C ALA A 82 -25.83 20.39 -9.22
N PRO A 83 -27.08 20.86 -9.36
CA PRO A 83 -27.89 20.60 -10.54
C PRO A 83 -27.12 20.92 -11.83
N GLY A 84 -26.97 19.93 -12.70
CA GLY A 84 -26.28 20.06 -13.99
C GLY A 84 -24.75 19.89 -13.98
N ILE A 85 -24.10 19.80 -12.81
CA ILE A 85 -22.64 19.57 -12.75
C ILE A 85 -22.36 18.09 -12.52
N ARG A 86 -21.82 17.42 -13.54
CA ARG A 86 -21.33 16.03 -13.46
C ARG A 86 -19.81 16.00 -13.39
N LEU A 87 -19.29 15.30 -12.39
CA LEU A 87 -17.86 15.06 -12.26
C LEU A 87 -17.39 14.01 -13.27
N THR A 88 -16.23 14.22 -13.86
CA THR A 88 -15.57 13.19 -14.67
C THR A 88 -15.14 12.02 -13.78
N PHE A 89 -14.91 10.85 -14.38
CA PHE A 89 -14.47 9.66 -13.65
C PHE A 89 -13.20 9.92 -12.81
N LEU A 90 -12.23 10.64 -13.39
CA LEU A 90 -11.00 10.99 -12.68
C LEU A 90 -11.27 11.91 -11.48
N GLN A 91 -12.17 12.89 -11.62
CA GLN A 91 -12.55 13.77 -10.50
C GLN A 91 -13.26 12.99 -9.39
N GLN A 92 -14.15 12.05 -9.74
CA GLN A 92 -14.82 11.19 -8.77
C GLN A 92 -13.82 10.28 -8.04
N LEU A 93 -12.86 9.69 -8.76
CA LEU A 93 -11.77 8.95 -8.14
C LEU A 93 -10.92 9.84 -7.23
N CYS A 94 -10.53 11.04 -7.66
CA CYS A 94 -9.78 11.97 -6.82
C CYS A 94 -10.53 12.31 -5.53
N PHE A 95 -11.85 12.43 -5.58
CA PHE A 95 -12.69 12.70 -4.42
C PHE A 95 -12.84 11.47 -3.49
N HIS A 96 -13.04 10.28 -4.05
CA HIS A 96 -13.34 9.08 -3.26
C HIS A 96 -12.10 8.28 -2.84
N PHE A 97 -10.98 8.40 -3.55
CA PHE A 97 -9.77 7.63 -3.26
C PHE A 97 -9.17 7.94 -1.88
N PRO A 98 -9.13 9.19 -1.37
CA PRO A 98 -8.69 9.45 -0.01
C PRO A 98 -9.54 8.73 1.04
N LEU A 99 -10.87 8.65 0.84
CA LEU A 99 -11.77 7.92 1.73
C LEU A 99 -11.50 6.42 1.70
N PHE A 100 -11.30 5.86 0.50
CA PHE A 100 -10.86 4.47 0.33
C PHE A 100 -9.52 4.21 1.02
N TYR A 101 -8.56 5.12 0.84
CA TYR A 101 -7.23 5.05 1.42
C TYR A 101 -7.28 5.02 2.94
N ASP A 102 -8.14 5.85 3.53
CA ASP A 102 -8.34 5.92 4.98
C ASP A 102 -8.94 4.64 5.58
N GLU A 103 -9.72 3.88 4.81
CA GLU A 103 -10.27 2.59 5.23
C GLU A 103 -9.23 1.46 5.18
N VAL A 104 -8.28 1.52 4.24
CA VAL A 104 -7.29 0.44 4.03
C VAL A 104 -5.93 0.71 4.67
N LYS A 105 -5.62 1.96 5.02
CA LYS A 105 -4.35 2.33 5.67
C LYS A 105 -4.30 1.87 7.12
N SER A 106 -3.09 1.71 7.64
CA SER A 106 -2.90 1.46 9.08
C SER A 106 -3.47 2.59 9.92
N LYS A 107 -4.16 2.23 10.99
CA LYS A 107 -4.46 3.14 12.11
C LYS A 107 -3.44 2.99 13.25
N GLN A 108 -2.49 2.06 13.10
CA GLN A 108 -1.47 1.71 14.08
C GLN A 108 -0.06 1.91 13.50
N PRO A 109 0.98 2.00 14.33
CA PRO A 109 2.36 1.99 13.84
C PRO A 109 2.64 0.75 12.98
N VAL A 110 3.37 0.94 11.89
CA VAL A 110 3.78 -0.16 11.00
C VAL A 110 4.92 -0.93 11.65
N ILE A 111 4.76 -2.25 11.74
CA ILE A 111 5.78 -3.17 12.27
C ILE A 111 6.56 -3.78 11.10
N VAL A 112 7.89 -3.64 11.12
CA VAL A 112 8.76 -4.30 10.14
C VAL A 112 9.06 -5.71 10.65
N THR A 113 8.86 -6.72 9.80
CA THR A 113 9.12 -8.12 10.11
C THR A 113 9.90 -8.78 8.98
N THR A 114 10.58 -9.88 9.31
CA THR A 114 11.25 -10.76 8.35
C THR A 114 10.40 -12.00 8.05
N VAL A 115 9.25 -12.16 8.72
CA VAL A 115 8.37 -13.32 8.57
C VAL A 115 7.11 -12.91 7.83
N PHE A 116 6.97 -13.37 6.59
CA PHE A 116 5.76 -13.21 5.79
C PHE A 116 4.68 -14.18 6.25
N ASN A 117 3.54 -13.66 6.68
CA ASN A 117 2.37 -14.45 7.01
C ASN A 117 1.36 -14.37 5.85
N ARG A 118 1.22 -15.46 5.09
CA ARG A 118 0.36 -15.52 3.91
C ARG A 118 -1.12 -15.45 4.28
N PHE A 119 -1.52 -16.04 5.40
CA PHE A 119 -2.91 -15.97 5.84
C PHE A 119 -3.36 -14.55 6.17
N ARG A 120 -2.52 -13.81 6.91
CA ARG A 120 -2.75 -12.41 7.26
C ARG A 120 -2.75 -11.53 6.01
N HIS A 121 -1.78 -11.73 5.13
CA HIS A 121 -1.72 -11.03 3.84
C HIS A 121 -3.00 -11.27 3.01
N PHE A 122 -3.46 -12.52 2.97
CA PHE A 122 -4.66 -12.88 2.24
C PHE A 122 -5.90 -12.21 2.84
N GLN A 123 -6.10 -12.27 4.15
CA GLN A 123 -7.20 -11.58 4.84
C GLN A 123 -7.24 -10.08 4.53
N PHE A 124 -6.06 -9.44 4.53
CA PHE A 124 -5.94 -8.04 4.15
C PHE A 124 -6.39 -7.81 2.69
N ILE A 125 -5.89 -8.62 1.76
CA ILE A 125 -6.28 -8.58 0.35
C ILE A 125 -7.80 -8.73 0.18
N GLN A 126 -8.44 -9.65 0.91
CA GLN A 126 -9.89 -9.85 0.80
C GLN A 126 -10.68 -8.58 1.17
N ARG A 127 -10.29 -7.93 2.27
CA ARG A 127 -10.89 -6.64 2.68
C ARG A 127 -10.62 -5.56 1.64
N TRP A 128 -9.39 -5.49 1.15
CA TRP A 128 -8.97 -4.52 0.15
C TRP A 128 -9.77 -4.66 -1.15
N TRP A 129 -10.01 -5.89 -1.63
CA TRP A 129 -10.86 -6.16 -2.81
C TRP A 129 -12.29 -5.65 -2.65
N LEU A 130 -12.89 -5.87 -1.47
CA LEU A 130 -14.23 -5.36 -1.18
C LEU A 130 -14.27 -3.83 -1.19
N GLU A 131 -13.27 -3.18 -0.59
CA GLU A 131 -13.18 -1.72 -0.59
C GLU A 131 -12.94 -1.15 -2.00
N LEU A 132 -12.17 -1.84 -2.86
CA LEU A 132 -12.03 -1.44 -4.25
C LEU A 132 -13.37 -1.51 -4.99
N ALA A 133 -14.16 -2.57 -4.80
CA ALA A 133 -15.47 -2.71 -5.45
C ALA A 133 -16.40 -1.56 -5.04
N LYS A 134 -16.41 -1.21 -3.74
CA LYS A 134 -17.17 -0.05 -3.22
C LYS A 134 -16.67 1.27 -3.80
N LEU A 135 -15.35 1.48 -3.88
CA LEU A 135 -14.76 2.68 -4.49
C LEU A 135 -15.23 2.84 -5.95
N LEU A 136 -15.15 1.79 -6.74
CA LEU A 136 -15.54 1.85 -8.15
C LEU A 136 -17.05 2.08 -8.33
N MET A 137 -17.89 1.50 -7.47
CA MET A 137 -19.34 1.75 -7.48
C MET A 137 -19.75 3.16 -7.03
N LYS A 138 -18.85 3.91 -6.36
CA LYS A 138 -19.03 5.35 -6.12
C LYS A 138 -18.76 6.20 -7.37
N CYS A 139 -18.12 5.65 -8.40
CA CYS A 139 -17.82 6.35 -9.64
C CYS A 139 -18.95 6.09 -10.65
N GLU A 140 -19.76 7.11 -10.95
CA GLU A 140 -20.98 7.02 -11.79
C GLU A 140 -20.73 6.32 -13.12
N GLN A 141 -19.66 6.66 -13.83
CA GLN A 141 -19.35 6.10 -15.15
C GLN A 141 -19.09 4.59 -15.09
N PHE A 142 -18.47 4.09 -14.01
CA PHE A 142 -18.28 2.66 -13.79
C PHE A 142 -19.59 2.00 -13.30
N ALA A 143 -20.29 2.66 -12.38
CA ALA A 143 -21.53 2.15 -11.80
C ALA A 143 -22.68 2.00 -12.83
N GLN A 144 -22.67 2.79 -13.90
CA GLN A 144 -23.67 2.73 -14.98
C GLN A 144 -23.42 1.61 -16.00
N LEU A 145 -22.26 0.96 -15.98
CA LEU A 145 -21.98 -0.17 -16.86
C LEU A 145 -22.93 -1.35 -16.54
N ASN A 146 -23.15 -2.21 -17.53
CA ASN A 146 -23.78 -3.50 -17.26
C ASN A 146 -22.87 -4.35 -16.35
N PHE A 147 -23.46 -5.37 -15.73
CA PHE A 147 -22.74 -6.20 -14.75
C PHE A 147 -21.51 -6.89 -15.36
N GLU A 148 -21.60 -7.38 -16.60
CA GLU A 148 -20.51 -8.13 -17.23
C GLU A 148 -19.29 -7.23 -17.48
N ASP A 149 -19.50 -6.00 -17.92
CA ASP A 149 -18.43 -5.02 -18.12
C ASP A 149 -17.80 -4.62 -16.78
N LYS A 150 -18.62 -4.37 -15.75
CA LYS A 150 -18.10 -4.10 -14.38
C LYS A 150 -17.22 -5.23 -13.90
N TRP A 151 -17.69 -6.47 -14.06
CA TRP A 151 -16.98 -7.65 -13.59
C TRP A 151 -15.68 -7.87 -14.37
N LEU A 152 -15.70 -7.64 -15.68
CA LEU A 152 -14.52 -7.73 -16.54
C LEU A 152 -13.46 -6.70 -16.14
N LEU A 153 -13.84 -5.43 -16.04
CA LEU A 153 -12.93 -4.33 -15.66
C LEU A 153 -12.39 -4.50 -14.24
N TYR A 154 -13.24 -4.91 -13.30
CA TYR A 154 -12.82 -5.19 -11.92
C TYR A 154 -11.74 -6.28 -11.89
N LYS A 155 -11.99 -7.43 -12.54
CA LYS A 155 -11.04 -8.55 -12.62
C LYS A 155 -9.73 -8.17 -13.31
N HIS A 156 -9.79 -7.30 -14.31
CA HIS A 156 -8.61 -6.81 -15.02
C HIS A 156 -7.74 -5.92 -14.11
N ALA A 157 -8.36 -4.99 -13.41
CA ALA A 157 -7.65 -3.91 -12.73
C ALA A 157 -7.12 -4.30 -11.35
N TRP A 158 -7.86 -5.10 -10.56
CA TRP A 158 -7.64 -5.21 -9.11
C TRP A 158 -6.21 -5.52 -8.68
N LEU A 159 -5.49 -6.40 -9.40
CA LEU A 159 -4.15 -6.82 -9.01
C LEU A 159 -3.12 -5.70 -9.23
N VAL A 160 -3.25 -4.98 -10.34
CA VAL A 160 -2.36 -3.84 -10.64
C VAL A 160 -2.68 -2.69 -9.70
N PHE A 161 -3.97 -2.46 -9.45
CA PHE A 161 -4.48 -1.48 -8.49
C PHE A 161 -3.90 -1.70 -7.09
N PHE A 162 -3.99 -2.94 -6.58
CA PHE A 162 -3.43 -3.33 -5.30
C PHE A 162 -1.92 -3.07 -5.24
N LYS A 163 -1.16 -3.53 -6.24
CA LYS A 163 0.30 -3.37 -6.26
C LYS A 163 0.74 -1.90 -6.27
N LEU A 164 0.17 -1.08 -7.15
CA LEU A 164 0.52 0.33 -7.24
C LEU A 164 0.19 1.09 -5.95
N GLU A 165 -0.98 0.82 -5.37
CA GLU A 165 -1.34 1.39 -4.07
C GLU A 165 -0.39 0.93 -2.96
N ARG A 166 -0.05 -0.36 -2.86
CA ARG A 166 0.89 -0.86 -1.84
C ARG A 166 2.27 -0.25 -1.97
N TYR A 167 2.79 -0.12 -3.19
CA TYR A 167 4.09 0.50 -3.42
C TYR A 167 4.07 1.98 -3.08
N PHE A 168 3.03 2.71 -3.49
CA PHE A 168 2.84 4.10 -3.12
C PHE A 168 2.79 4.26 -1.59
N SER A 169 1.94 3.49 -0.90
CA SER A 169 1.83 3.49 0.56
C SER A 169 3.15 3.19 1.26
N SER A 170 3.93 2.25 0.73
CA SER A 170 5.25 1.90 1.28
C SER A 170 6.22 3.07 1.17
N ILE A 171 6.20 3.80 0.04
CA ILE A 171 7.02 5.00 -0.16
C ILE A 171 6.58 6.13 0.77
N GLN A 172 5.27 6.28 1.02
CA GLN A 172 4.77 7.28 1.98
C GLN A 172 5.22 6.97 3.42
N VAL A 173 5.29 5.69 3.80
CA VAL A 173 5.69 5.28 5.16
C VAL A 173 7.21 5.29 5.35
N PHE A 174 7.98 4.79 4.39
CA PHE A 174 9.43 4.57 4.53
C PHE A 174 10.29 5.62 3.82
N GLY A 175 9.67 6.50 3.02
CA GLY A 175 10.35 7.52 2.24
C GLY A 175 10.87 7.01 0.89
N THR A 176 11.70 7.84 0.26
CA THR A 176 12.12 7.68 -1.14
C THR A 176 13.53 7.09 -1.30
N SER A 177 14.16 6.64 -0.21
CA SER A 177 15.49 6.03 -0.26
C SER A 177 15.52 4.78 -1.14
N TYR A 178 16.45 4.71 -2.09
CA TYR A 178 16.63 3.54 -2.96
C TYR A 178 17.18 2.32 -2.22
N ASN A 179 17.83 2.53 -1.07
CA ASN A 179 18.35 1.44 -0.25
C ASN A 179 17.27 0.82 0.65
N ASP A 180 16.08 1.43 0.69
CA ASP A 180 14.98 0.95 1.50
C ASP A 180 14.07 0.00 0.70
N ASN A 181 14.21 -1.30 0.95
CA ASN A 181 13.41 -2.32 0.27
C ASN A 181 12.21 -2.79 1.11
N ARG A 182 11.79 -1.98 2.10
CA ARG A 182 10.64 -2.30 2.92
C ARG A 182 9.35 -2.02 2.16
N ILE A 183 8.48 -3.03 2.11
CA ILE A 183 7.19 -2.95 1.43
C ILE A 183 6.12 -3.46 2.36
N LEU A 184 5.04 -2.68 2.47
CA LEU A 184 3.87 -3.09 3.21
C LEU A 184 3.13 -4.22 2.49
N TYR A 185 2.93 -5.34 3.18
CA TYR A 185 2.13 -6.43 2.66
C TYR A 185 0.73 -6.49 3.29
N ASP A 186 0.51 -5.86 4.44
CA ASP A 186 -0.83 -5.56 4.94
C ASP A 186 -0.91 -4.12 5.48
N ASP A 187 -1.97 -3.80 6.22
CA ASP A 187 -2.17 -2.46 6.78
C ASP A 187 -1.12 -2.11 7.84
N THR A 188 -0.64 -3.07 8.61
CA THR A 188 0.08 -2.85 9.88
C THR A 188 1.49 -3.42 9.88
N THR A 189 1.89 -4.11 8.81
CA THR A 189 3.19 -4.77 8.71
C THR A 189 3.84 -4.57 7.34
N ALA A 190 5.17 -4.49 7.38
CA ALA A 190 6.03 -4.45 6.21
C ALA A 190 7.07 -5.57 6.27
N LEU A 191 7.45 -6.05 5.09
CA LEU A 191 8.60 -6.94 4.93
C LEU A 191 9.77 -6.13 4.45
N ASP A 192 10.94 -6.38 5.03
CA ASP A 192 12.21 -5.99 4.44
C ASP A 192 12.66 -7.06 3.45
N TYR A 193 12.52 -6.79 2.15
CA TYR A 193 12.92 -7.72 1.10
C TYR A 193 14.44 -7.84 0.92
N SER A 194 15.23 -6.97 1.55
CA SER A 194 16.69 -7.11 1.56
C SER A 194 17.21 -7.95 2.71
N HIS A 195 16.35 -8.32 3.67
CA HIS A 195 16.79 -9.04 4.84
C HIS A 195 17.14 -10.51 4.52
N PRO A 196 18.32 -11.01 4.93
CA PRO A 196 18.75 -12.38 4.64
C PRO A 196 17.80 -13.44 5.22
N ASP A 197 17.25 -13.16 6.41
CA ASP A 197 16.34 -14.05 7.14
C ASP A 197 14.87 -13.93 6.71
N LEU A 198 14.59 -13.29 5.56
CA LEU A 198 13.23 -13.24 5.03
C LEU A 198 12.68 -14.65 4.85
N THR A 199 11.51 -14.89 5.44
CA THR A 199 10.91 -16.22 5.48
C THR A 199 9.39 -16.20 5.47
N VAL A 200 8.75 -17.36 5.51
CA VAL A 200 7.30 -17.55 5.47
C VAL A 200 6.85 -18.33 6.70
N ALA A 201 5.88 -17.78 7.42
CA ALA A 201 5.39 -18.35 8.69
C ALA A 201 4.87 -19.78 8.55
N GLU A 202 4.23 -20.09 7.42
CA GLU A 202 3.57 -21.39 7.22
C GLU A 202 4.52 -22.51 6.75
N PHE A 203 5.80 -22.21 6.50
CA PHE A 203 6.76 -23.22 6.05
C PHE A 203 7.62 -23.68 7.21
N GLU A 204 7.38 -24.91 7.65
CA GLU A 204 8.05 -25.53 8.80
C GLU A 204 9.49 -25.94 8.48
N THR A 205 9.76 -26.41 7.26
CA THR A 205 11.07 -26.90 6.85
C THR A 205 11.91 -25.82 6.18
N LEU A 206 13.24 -25.89 6.40
CA LEU A 206 14.21 -24.99 5.78
C LEU A 206 14.17 -25.11 4.24
N GLU A 207 14.02 -26.33 3.73
CA GLU A 207 13.89 -26.60 2.30
C GLU A 207 12.70 -25.87 1.66
N LYS A 208 11.51 -25.92 2.27
CA LYS A 208 10.31 -25.21 1.75
C LYS A 208 10.51 -23.69 1.76
N ARG A 209 11.14 -23.16 2.82
CA ARG A 209 11.48 -21.73 2.93
C ARG A 209 12.44 -21.30 1.82
N GLU A 210 13.47 -22.10 1.56
CA GLU A 210 14.47 -21.81 0.54
C GLU A 210 13.89 -21.89 -0.88
N GLN A 211 13.07 -22.91 -1.17
CA GLN A 211 12.34 -23.01 -2.44
C GLN A 211 11.45 -21.79 -2.69
N TRP A 212 10.73 -21.32 -1.66
CA TRP A 212 9.91 -20.12 -1.78
C TRP A 212 10.75 -18.87 -2.02
N LYS A 213 11.87 -18.72 -1.30
CA LYS A 213 12.78 -17.58 -1.47
C LYS A 213 13.33 -17.54 -2.90
N ASN A 214 13.79 -18.67 -3.41
CA ASN A 214 14.30 -18.79 -4.78
C ASN A 214 13.24 -18.48 -5.85
N LEU A 215 11.97 -18.78 -5.58
CA LEU A 215 10.87 -18.46 -6.48
C LEU A 215 10.47 -16.98 -6.42
N MET A 216 10.37 -16.42 -5.21
CA MET A 216 9.76 -15.10 -4.98
C MET A 216 10.74 -13.95 -5.10
N MET A 217 11.99 -14.11 -4.64
CA MET A 217 12.96 -13.01 -4.61
C MET A 217 13.25 -12.42 -6.00
N PRO A 218 13.48 -13.22 -7.06
CA PRO A 218 13.71 -12.66 -8.40
C PRO A 218 12.52 -11.83 -8.90
N ILE A 219 11.30 -12.25 -8.56
CA ILE A 219 10.06 -11.55 -8.94
C ILE A 219 9.97 -10.21 -8.19
N LEU A 220 10.24 -10.22 -6.88
CA LEU A 220 10.21 -9.04 -6.03
C LEU A 220 11.28 -8.03 -6.42
N GLU A 221 12.51 -8.48 -6.66
CA GLU A 221 13.59 -7.63 -7.17
C GLU A 221 13.23 -6.97 -8.49
N LYS A 222 12.61 -7.72 -9.39
CA LYS A 222 12.12 -7.18 -10.66
C LYS A 222 11.11 -6.06 -10.42
N TYR A 223 10.12 -6.28 -9.55
CA TYR A 223 9.13 -5.24 -9.22
C TYR A 223 9.75 -4.01 -8.54
N ILE A 224 10.71 -4.19 -7.64
CA ILE A 224 11.42 -3.08 -7.00
C ILE A 224 12.15 -2.27 -8.06
N LYS A 225 12.92 -2.91 -8.93
CA LYS A 225 13.70 -2.24 -9.97
C LYS A 225 12.81 -1.57 -11.03
N SER A 226 11.73 -2.22 -11.45
CA SER A 226 10.91 -1.77 -12.57
C SER A 226 9.72 -0.89 -12.20
N ILE A 227 9.30 -0.88 -10.92
CA ILE A 227 8.13 -0.11 -10.47
C ILE A 227 8.51 0.76 -9.28
N VAL A 228 8.92 0.18 -8.15
CA VAL A 228 9.10 0.93 -6.90
C VAL A 228 10.19 1.99 -7.03
N ASN A 229 11.35 1.66 -7.59
CA ASN A 229 12.45 2.60 -7.77
C ASN A 229 12.09 3.75 -8.72
N PRO A 230 11.45 3.52 -9.88
CA PRO A 230 10.87 4.60 -10.67
C PRO A 230 9.86 5.46 -9.91
N MET A 231 8.95 4.85 -9.12
CA MET A 231 7.98 5.61 -8.32
C MET A 231 8.68 6.52 -7.29
N LYS A 232 9.75 6.03 -6.64
CA LYS A 232 10.59 6.82 -5.72
C LYS A 232 11.32 7.95 -6.46
N ALA A 233 11.88 7.65 -7.63
CA ALA A 233 12.62 8.61 -8.46
C ALA A 233 11.74 9.80 -8.86
N LEU A 234 10.52 9.49 -9.30
CA LEU A 234 9.55 10.47 -9.79
C LEU A 234 8.81 11.17 -8.65
N GLN A 235 8.91 10.65 -7.42
CA GLN A 235 8.14 11.13 -6.27
C GLN A 235 6.64 11.24 -6.59
N ILE A 236 6.09 10.15 -7.14
CA ILE A 236 4.70 10.11 -7.61
C ILE A 236 3.77 10.66 -6.54
N SER A 237 2.96 11.64 -6.92
CA SER A 237 1.91 12.22 -6.10
C SER A 237 0.68 11.33 -6.05
N GLN A 238 -0.19 11.56 -5.06
CA GLN A 238 -1.46 10.84 -4.97
C GLN A 238 -2.32 11.04 -6.24
N PHE A 239 -2.30 12.24 -6.83
CA PHE A 239 -3.01 12.51 -8.09
C PHE A 239 -2.48 11.67 -9.25
N GLU A 240 -1.15 11.59 -9.41
CA GLU A 240 -0.53 10.77 -10.46
C GLU A 240 -0.78 9.27 -10.25
N LEU A 241 -0.78 8.80 -9.00
CA LEU A 241 -1.23 7.43 -8.68
C LEU A 241 -2.66 7.22 -9.18
N ILE A 242 -3.60 8.09 -8.79
CA ILE A 242 -5.01 7.98 -9.16
C ILE A 242 -5.17 8.04 -10.69
N TYR A 243 -4.41 8.88 -11.37
CA TYR A 243 -4.40 8.94 -12.83
C TYR A 243 -3.95 7.61 -13.45
N MET A 244 -2.83 7.03 -13.00
CA MET A 244 -2.37 5.72 -13.48
C MET A 244 -3.39 4.61 -13.21
N LEU A 245 -4.01 4.62 -12.02
CA LEU A 245 -5.06 3.68 -11.64
C LEU A 245 -6.27 3.82 -12.57
N ALA A 246 -6.70 5.04 -12.87
CA ALA A 246 -7.78 5.29 -13.83
C ALA A 246 -7.43 4.74 -15.22
N GLN A 247 -6.19 4.94 -15.70
CA GLN A 247 -5.75 4.37 -16.98
C GLN A 247 -5.83 2.84 -16.95
N VAL A 248 -5.25 2.19 -15.93
CA VAL A 248 -5.27 0.74 -15.76
C VAL A 248 -6.68 0.17 -15.82
N LEU A 249 -7.64 0.83 -15.16
CA LEU A 249 -9.03 0.38 -15.16
C LEU A 249 -9.62 0.36 -16.57
N TRP A 250 -9.39 1.42 -17.35
CA TRP A 250 -10.02 1.61 -18.67
C TRP A 250 -9.20 1.06 -19.84
N THR A 251 -7.97 0.58 -19.62
CA THR A 251 -7.10 0.01 -20.66
C THR A 251 -7.30 -1.49 -20.92
N SER A 252 -8.47 -2.06 -20.62
CA SER A 252 -8.73 -3.47 -20.91
C SER A 252 -8.53 -3.73 -22.40
N GLN A 253 -7.62 -4.63 -22.75
CA GLN A 253 -7.45 -5.07 -24.13
C GLN A 253 -8.77 -5.68 -24.60
N CYS A 254 -9.52 -4.97 -25.45
CA CYS A 254 -10.47 -5.62 -26.34
C CYS A 254 -9.64 -6.63 -27.14
N LYS A 255 -9.80 -7.91 -26.84
CA LYS A 255 -9.50 -8.94 -27.83
C LYS A 255 -10.56 -8.78 -28.92
N ILE A 256 -10.28 -7.89 -29.87
CA ILE A 256 -11.02 -7.77 -31.13
C ILE A 256 -10.71 -9.02 -31.95
#